data_AF-A0A6A5GJ14-F1
#
_entry.id   AF-A0A6A5GJ14-F1
#
_cell.length_a   1.000
_cell.length_b   1.000
_cell.length_c   1.000
_cell.angle_alpha   90.00
_cell.angle_beta   90.00
_cell.angle_gamma   90.00
#
_symmetry.space_group_name_H-M   'P 1'
#
loop_
_entity.id
_entity.type
_entity.pdbx_description
1 polymer ?
#
loop_
_entity_poly.entity_id
_entity_poly.type
_entity_poly.pdbx_seq_one_letter_code
_entity_poly.pdbx_strand_id
1 'polypeptide(L)'
;MTIPFPLLRLPWLALIPVCQEMESIDVLAFSLLSKKAHNLSKIFRKLSSYSVHLIVESDHLDVRVGFDLRRKMGLKYYFNTKNVPILANAMFQKRAFTHENSGLTTSQWLKRVLDVINCKSICQLDLRGSPQVDVCDTFGKLQNIQKLNIFKNCSNIFAKKSLEILSTVSSEITLFKMPFETREEFQTFLKSNLNYLNINTNTFPNFKFTLEDLLVTNALKLNLNDGKLNLEEINQFFQNWMENKSDTRLGHLEICTFEKVDEKNLLKGLKPVSFPRNRKRYDIRRADGKKATITFRDVWKMTFISFYAWP
;
A
#
# COMPACT_ATOMS: atom_id res chain seq x y z
N MET A 1 -17.00 -38.46 25.69
CA MET A 1 -16.68 -38.35 24.25
C MET A 1 -17.90 -37.82 23.53
N THR A 2 -17.83 -36.61 22.98
CA THR A 2 -18.90 -36.08 22.11
C THR A 2 -18.69 -36.61 20.70
N ILE A 3 -19.66 -37.33 20.16
CA ILE A 3 -19.66 -37.76 18.76
C ILE A 3 -19.72 -36.49 17.89
N PRO A 4 -18.78 -36.27 16.96
CA PRO A 4 -18.80 -35.08 16.13
C PRO A 4 -20.04 -35.08 15.23
N PHE A 5 -20.76 -33.96 15.23
CA PHE A 5 -21.95 -33.79 14.39
C PHE A 5 -21.54 -33.73 12.90
N PRO A 6 -22.09 -34.58 12.03
CA PRO A 6 -21.67 -34.68 10.64
C PRO A 6 -22.32 -33.57 9.79
N LEU A 7 -21.99 -32.30 10.08
CA LEU A 7 -22.59 -31.12 9.46
C LEU A 7 -22.67 -31.22 7.94
N LEU A 8 -21.57 -31.63 7.28
CA LEU A 8 -21.48 -31.75 5.83
C LEU A 8 -22.31 -32.89 5.22
N ARG A 9 -22.92 -33.76 6.03
CA ARG A 9 -23.82 -34.84 5.60
C ARG A 9 -25.31 -34.47 5.73
N LEU A 10 -25.62 -33.28 6.25
CA LEU A 10 -27.00 -32.81 6.31
C LEU A 10 -27.61 -32.66 4.90
N PRO A 11 -28.95 -32.83 4.77
CA PRO A 11 -29.66 -32.48 3.55
C PRO A 11 -29.41 -31.02 3.17
N TRP A 12 -29.42 -30.73 1.86
CA TRP A 12 -29.12 -29.41 1.32
C TRP A 12 -29.96 -28.28 1.95
N LEU A 13 -31.27 -28.50 2.12
CA LEU A 13 -32.18 -27.53 2.73
C LEU A 13 -31.87 -27.26 4.21
N ALA A 14 -31.29 -28.21 4.94
CA ALA A 14 -30.90 -28.03 6.33
C ALA A 14 -29.55 -27.29 6.46
N LEU A 15 -28.68 -27.36 5.44
CA LEU A 15 -27.40 -26.64 5.44
C LEU A 15 -27.57 -25.13 5.28
N ILE A 16 -28.62 -24.67 4.59
CA ILE A 16 -28.89 -23.25 4.34
C ILE A 16 -29.02 -22.46 5.65
N PRO A 17 -29.99 -22.75 6.54
CA PRO A 17 -30.16 -21.99 7.77
C PRO A 17 -28.93 -22.12 8.68
N VAL A 18 -28.29 -23.29 8.72
CA VAL A 18 -27.08 -23.47 9.53
C VAL A 18 -25.95 -22.55 9.08
N CYS A 19 -25.67 -22.46 7.78
CA CYS A 19 -24.67 -21.54 7.25
C CYS A 19 -25.09 -20.07 7.41
N GLN A 20 -26.38 -19.76 7.32
CA GLN A 20 -26.90 -18.41 7.51
C GLN A 20 -26.82 -17.92 8.97
N GLU A 21 -26.89 -18.81 9.95
CA GLU A 21 -26.77 -18.42 11.35
C GLU A 21 -25.31 -18.36 11.84
N MET A 22 -24.34 -18.89 11.06
CA MET A 22 -22.93 -18.79 11.42
C MET A 22 -22.44 -17.35 11.51
N GLU A 23 -21.64 -17.07 12.54
CA GLU A 23 -20.90 -15.82 12.66
C GLU A 23 -19.84 -15.72 11.56
N SER A 24 -19.44 -14.50 11.17
CA SER A 24 -18.47 -14.29 10.09
C SER A 24 -17.15 -15.05 10.26
N ILE A 25 -16.68 -15.19 11.51
CA ILE A 25 -15.47 -15.99 11.80
C ILE A 25 -15.69 -17.48 11.52
N ASP A 26 -16.83 -18.02 11.93
CA ASP A 26 -17.15 -19.44 11.76
C ASP A 26 -17.31 -19.77 10.27
N VAL A 27 -17.91 -18.87 9.49
CA VAL A 27 -18.05 -19.02 8.04
C VAL A 27 -16.69 -19.11 7.35
N LEU A 28 -15.74 -18.27 7.78
CA LEU A 28 -14.38 -18.25 7.22
C LEU A 28 -13.58 -19.45 7.66
N ALA A 29 -13.59 -19.79 8.95
CA ALA A 29 -12.96 -21.01 9.46
C ALA A 29 -13.50 -22.25 8.74
N PHE A 30 -14.82 -22.36 8.63
CA PHE A 30 -15.50 -23.44 7.91
C PHE A 30 -15.08 -23.50 6.44
N SER A 31 -14.99 -22.34 5.75
CA SER A 31 -14.60 -22.28 4.34
C SER A 31 -13.20 -22.84 4.07
N LEU A 32 -12.32 -22.82 5.06
CA LEU A 32 -10.95 -23.30 4.94
C LEU A 32 -10.83 -24.82 5.09
N LEU A 33 -11.82 -25.50 5.70
CA LEU A 33 -11.76 -26.94 6.02
C LEU A 33 -11.75 -27.86 4.81
N SER A 34 -12.45 -27.49 3.71
CA SER A 34 -12.53 -28.33 2.51
C SER A 34 -13.11 -27.55 1.32
N LYS A 35 -12.98 -28.11 0.12
CA LYS A 35 -13.63 -27.55 -1.09
C LYS A 35 -15.16 -27.49 -0.95
N LYS A 36 -15.77 -28.50 -0.32
CA LYS A 36 -17.23 -28.53 -0.08
C LYS A 36 -17.64 -27.42 0.87
N ALA A 37 -16.92 -27.26 1.99
CA ALA A 37 -17.21 -26.22 2.97
C ALA A 37 -17.01 -24.81 2.38
N HIS A 38 -15.94 -24.58 1.61
CA HIS A 38 -15.73 -23.34 0.86
C HIS A 38 -16.92 -22.97 -0.03
N ASN A 39 -17.42 -23.92 -0.81
CA ASN A 39 -18.55 -23.68 -1.71
C ASN A 39 -19.82 -23.36 -0.93
N LEU A 40 -20.07 -24.06 0.18
CA LEU A 40 -21.24 -23.78 1.05
C LEU A 40 -21.15 -22.37 1.65
N SER A 41 -20.00 -21.97 2.21
CA SER A 41 -19.79 -20.61 2.73
C SER A 41 -20.06 -19.55 1.65
N LYS A 42 -19.52 -19.77 0.45
CA LYS A 42 -19.65 -18.84 -0.68
C LYS A 42 -21.11 -18.68 -1.15
N ILE A 43 -21.88 -19.77 -1.19
CA ILE A 43 -23.25 -19.78 -1.70
C ILE A 43 -24.23 -19.24 -0.65
N PHE A 44 -24.11 -19.70 0.60
CA PHE A 44 -25.14 -19.45 1.62
C PHE A 44 -24.83 -18.30 2.56
N ARG A 45 -23.57 -17.84 2.62
CA ARG A 45 -23.13 -16.84 3.59
C ARG A 45 -21.97 -16.02 3.06
N LYS A 46 -22.17 -15.41 1.89
CA LYS A 46 -21.19 -14.48 1.31
C LYS A 46 -21.07 -13.23 2.19
N LEU A 47 -19.91 -13.03 2.79
CA LEU A 47 -19.68 -11.91 3.69
C LEU A 47 -19.38 -10.64 2.89
N SER A 48 -19.57 -9.48 3.51
CA SER A 48 -19.22 -8.18 2.92
C SER A 48 -18.23 -7.48 3.82
N SER A 49 -16.94 -7.53 3.46
CA SER A 49 -15.90 -6.78 4.17
C SER A 49 -15.89 -5.31 3.74
N TYR A 50 -15.68 -4.40 4.70
CA TYR A 50 -15.43 -2.98 4.39
C TYR A 50 -13.95 -2.70 4.10
N SER A 51 -13.03 -3.47 4.70
CA SER A 51 -11.60 -3.31 4.51
C SER A 51 -10.85 -4.63 4.60
N VAL A 52 -9.84 -4.80 3.75
CA VAL A 52 -8.91 -5.93 3.79
C VAL A 52 -7.48 -5.40 3.80
N HIS A 53 -6.73 -5.79 4.82
CA HIS A 53 -5.32 -5.43 5.01
C HIS A 53 -4.49 -6.71 5.00
N LEU A 54 -3.45 -6.74 4.19
CA LEU A 54 -2.52 -7.85 4.08
C LEU A 54 -1.17 -7.41 4.65
N ILE A 55 -0.54 -8.26 5.45
CA ILE A 55 0.80 -8.03 5.99
C ILE A 55 1.63 -9.28 5.71
N VAL A 56 2.69 -9.11 4.93
CA VAL A 56 3.65 -10.17 4.62
C VAL A 56 4.81 -10.05 5.59
N GLU A 57 4.90 -11.00 6.52
CA GLU A 57 6.03 -11.21 7.41
C GLU A 57 6.95 -12.30 6.84
N SER A 58 8.08 -12.57 7.48
CA SER A 58 9.07 -13.53 6.95
C SER A 58 8.56 -14.97 7.03
N ASP A 59 7.73 -15.27 8.03
CA ASP A 59 7.22 -16.60 8.35
C ASP A 59 5.73 -16.78 8.04
N HIS A 60 4.97 -15.69 7.84
CA HIS A 60 3.53 -15.77 7.58
C HIS A 60 2.96 -14.59 6.79
N LEU A 61 1.78 -14.83 6.20
CA LEU A 61 0.86 -13.82 5.68
C LEU A 61 -0.26 -13.59 6.69
N ASP A 62 -0.39 -12.37 7.21
CA ASP A 62 -1.51 -11.93 8.05
C ASP A 62 -2.54 -11.18 7.19
N VAL A 63 -3.78 -11.67 7.19
CA VAL A 63 -4.94 -11.13 6.49
C VAL A 63 -5.91 -10.59 7.53
N ARG A 64 -6.00 -9.27 7.62
CA ARG A 64 -6.92 -8.59 8.52
C ARG A 64 -8.14 -8.11 7.75
N VAL A 65 -9.31 -8.61 8.15
CA VAL A 65 -10.60 -8.30 7.54
C VAL A 65 -11.43 -7.49 8.52
N GLY A 66 -11.91 -6.34 8.06
CA GLY A 66 -12.90 -5.53 8.78
C GLY A 66 -14.29 -5.72 8.18
N PHE A 67 -15.29 -5.96 9.02
CA PHE A 67 -16.71 -6.02 8.62
C PHE A 67 -17.48 -4.77 9.01
N ASP A 68 -17.10 -4.14 10.13
CA ASP A 68 -17.50 -2.79 10.52
C ASP A 68 -16.43 -2.17 11.44
N LEU A 69 -16.64 -0.93 11.91
CA LEU A 69 -15.67 -0.21 12.75
C LEU A 69 -15.28 -0.95 14.05
N ARG A 70 -16.15 -1.83 14.56
CA ARG A 70 -15.96 -2.60 15.80
C ARG A 70 -15.52 -4.04 15.52
N ARG A 71 -15.92 -4.63 14.39
CA ARG A 71 -15.68 -6.04 14.03
C ARG A 71 -14.50 -6.18 13.08
N LYS A 72 -13.38 -6.65 13.61
CA LYS A 72 -12.15 -6.98 12.87
C LYS A 72 -11.70 -8.40 13.18
N MET A 73 -11.23 -9.09 12.16
CA MET A 73 -10.71 -10.45 12.21
C MET A 73 -9.30 -10.48 11.62
N GLY A 74 -8.42 -11.31 12.17
CA GLY A 74 -7.11 -11.61 11.59
C GLY A 74 -7.00 -13.09 11.23
N LEU A 75 -6.48 -13.40 10.06
CA LEU A 75 -6.17 -14.76 9.62
C LEU A 75 -4.68 -14.82 9.27
N LYS A 76 -3.96 -15.80 9.80
CA LYS A 76 -2.55 -16.00 9.52
C LYS A 76 -2.33 -17.29 8.75
N TYR A 77 -1.65 -17.20 7.62
CA TYR A 77 -1.15 -18.33 6.86
C TYR A 77 0.36 -18.41 7.02
N TYR A 78 0.87 -19.45 7.69
CA TYR A 78 2.31 -19.61 7.91
C TYR A 78 2.98 -20.25 6.68
N PHE A 79 4.09 -19.68 6.21
CA PHE A 79 4.87 -20.15 5.04
C PHE A 79 5.71 -21.40 5.32
N ASN A 80 5.68 -21.88 6.57
CA ASN A 80 6.34 -23.06 7.13
C ASN A 80 7.78 -22.85 7.64
N THR A 81 7.97 -23.19 8.91
CA THR A 81 9.28 -23.43 9.54
C THR A 81 9.57 -24.93 9.41
N LYS A 82 10.82 -25.30 9.06
CA LYS A 82 11.23 -26.71 8.95
C LYS A 82 10.75 -27.49 10.20
N ASN A 83 10.02 -28.59 10.00
CA ASN A 83 9.47 -29.51 11.02
C ASN A 83 8.13 -29.14 11.71
N VAL A 84 7.36 -28.18 11.21
CA VAL A 84 5.99 -27.91 11.70
C VAL A 84 4.99 -28.02 10.53
N PRO A 85 3.76 -28.54 10.73
CA PRO A 85 2.71 -28.50 9.70
C PRO A 85 2.40 -27.06 9.28
N ILE A 86 1.98 -26.85 8.03
CA ILE A 86 1.50 -25.53 7.59
C ILE A 86 0.22 -25.23 8.38
N LEU A 87 0.31 -24.31 9.34
CA LEU A 87 -0.84 -23.90 10.14
C LEU A 87 -1.54 -22.71 9.48
N ALA A 88 -2.87 -22.76 9.45
CA ALA A 88 -3.73 -21.61 9.17
C ALA A 88 -4.45 -21.24 10.48
N ASN A 89 -4.14 -20.05 11.02
CA ASN A 89 -4.77 -19.54 12.23
C ASN A 89 -5.81 -18.48 11.89
N ALA A 90 -6.94 -18.47 12.59
CA ALA A 90 -7.95 -17.41 12.57
C ALA A 90 -8.11 -16.85 13.98
N MET A 91 -8.20 -15.52 14.13
CA MET A 91 -8.40 -14.81 15.39
C MET A 91 -9.48 -13.73 15.25
N PHE A 92 -10.45 -13.71 16.16
CA PHE A 92 -11.46 -12.65 16.27
C PHE A 92 -11.80 -12.38 17.74
N GLN A 93 -11.59 -11.13 18.19
CA GLN A 93 -11.95 -10.50 19.48
C GLN A 93 -11.63 -11.28 20.77
N LYS A 94 -11.96 -12.58 20.90
CA LYS A 94 -11.57 -13.53 21.97
C LYS A 94 -11.49 -15.01 21.53
N ARG A 95 -11.77 -15.36 20.27
CA ARG A 95 -11.76 -16.73 19.74
C ARG A 95 -10.61 -16.92 18.77
N ALA A 96 -9.86 -18.01 18.93
CA ALA A 96 -8.83 -18.45 18.00
C ALA A 96 -9.21 -19.83 17.46
N PHE A 97 -9.03 -20.04 16.16
CA PHE A 97 -9.16 -21.33 15.51
C PHE A 97 -7.85 -21.64 14.80
N THR A 98 -7.26 -22.78 15.11
CA THR A 98 -6.05 -23.28 14.45
C THR A 98 -6.42 -24.55 13.72
N HIS A 99 -6.16 -24.57 12.41
CA HIS A 99 -6.34 -25.75 11.59
C HIS A 99 -5.13 -25.97 10.71
N GLU A 100 -4.78 -27.24 10.56
CA GLU A 100 -3.78 -27.63 9.59
C GLU A 100 -4.29 -27.28 8.19
N ASN A 101 -3.45 -26.59 7.42
CA ASN A 101 -3.81 -26.23 6.06
C ASN A 101 -4.06 -27.50 5.25
N SER A 102 -5.19 -27.57 4.55
CA SER A 102 -5.64 -28.75 3.78
C SER A 102 -4.84 -28.97 2.48
N GLY A 103 -3.54 -28.67 2.48
CA GLY A 103 -2.64 -28.78 1.33
C GLY A 103 -2.74 -27.63 0.32
N LEU A 104 -3.36 -26.49 0.68
CA LEU A 104 -3.48 -25.35 -0.22
C LEU A 104 -2.15 -24.60 -0.35
N THR A 105 -1.84 -24.10 -1.54
CA THR A 105 -0.78 -23.09 -1.66
C THR A 105 -1.23 -21.76 -1.06
N THR A 106 -0.30 -20.86 -0.73
CA THR A 106 -0.63 -19.50 -0.25
C THR A 106 -1.63 -18.79 -1.17
N SER A 107 -1.45 -18.94 -2.49
CA SER A 107 -2.33 -18.35 -3.49
C SER A 107 -3.76 -18.90 -3.42
N GLN A 108 -3.88 -20.22 -3.34
CA GLN A 108 -5.17 -20.90 -3.23
C GLN A 108 -5.87 -20.56 -1.92
N TRP A 109 -5.12 -20.51 -0.82
CA TRP A 109 -5.63 -20.16 0.50
C TRP A 109 -6.14 -18.72 0.52
N LEU A 110 -5.33 -17.75 0.06
CA LEU A 110 -5.72 -16.34 0.01
C LEU A 110 -6.95 -16.15 -0.88
N LYS A 111 -7.00 -16.82 -2.04
CA LYS A 111 -8.17 -16.78 -2.92
C LYS A 111 -9.44 -17.25 -2.22
N ARG A 112 -9.40 -18.35 -1.44
CA ARG A 112 -10.57 -18.81 -0.68
C ARG A 112 -11.06 -17.77 0.32
N VAL A 113 -10.13 -17.13 1.03
CA VAL A 113 -10.47 -16.06 2.00
C VAL A 113 -11.12 -14.88 1.28
N LEU A 114 -10.50 -14.38 0.21
CA LEU A 114 -11.00 -13.23 -0.55
C LEU A 114 -12.36 -13.51 -1.23
N ASP A 115 -12.58 -14.71 -1.74
CA ASP A 115 -13.83 -15.16 -2.35
C ASP A 115 -15.01 -15.09 -1.36
N VAL A 116 -14.80 -15.58 -0.12
CA VAL A 116 -15.84 -15.66 0.92
C VAL A 116 -16.21 -14.28 1.47
N ILE A 117 -15.25 -13.36 1.57
CA ILE A 117 -15.48 -11.99 2.06
C ILE A 117 -15.92 -11.00 0.98
N ASN A 118 -16.11 -11.47 -0.26
CA ASN A 118 -16.48 -10.64 -1.41
C ASN A 118 -15.55 -9.44 -1.60
N CYS A 119 -14.23 -9.64 -1.42
CA CYS A 119 -13.26 -8.56 -1.50
C CYS A 119 -13.19 -8.01 -2.93
N LYS A 120 -13.48 -6.71 -3.11
CA LYS A 120 -13.35 -6.01 -4.40
C LYS A 120 -12.01 -5.30 -4.58
N SER A 121 -11.37 -4.92 -3.48
CA SER A 121 -10.10 -4.19 -3.46
C SER A 121 -9.40 -4.39 -2.13
N ILE A 122 -8.08 -4.42 -2.15
CA ILE A 122 -7.25 -4.49 -0.93
C ILE A 122 -6.92 -3.07 -0.50
N CYS A 123 -7.31 -2.71 0.73
CA CYS A 123 -7.06 -1.36 1.26
C CYS A 123 -5.57 -1.11 1.47
N GLN A 124 -4.84 -2.14 1.91
CA GLN A 124 -3.43 -2.01 2.26
C GLN A 124 -2.71 -3.35 2.16
N LEU A 125 -1.53 -3.35 1.55
CA LEU A 125 -0.57 -4.45 1.53
C LEU A 125 0.77 -3.96 2.10
N ASP A 126 1.14 -4.49 3.26
CA ASP A 126 2.39 -4.19 3.95
C ASP A 126 3.40 -5.32 3.69
N LEU A 127 4.55 -4.98 3.11
CA LEU A 127 5.68 -5.89 2.96
C LEU A 127 6.71 -5.57 4.04
N ARG A 128 6.81 -6.45 5.04
CA ARG A 128 7.66 -6.30 6.22
C ARG A 128 8.73 -7.38 6.29
N GLY A 129 8.42 -8.61 5.88
CA GLY A 129 9.34 -9.72 5.94
C GLY A 129 10.15 -9.96 4.68
N SER A 130 10.93 -11.04 4.76
CA SER A 130 11.58 -11.66 3.61
C SER A 130 11.08 -13.09 3.49
N PRO A 131 9.86 -13.28 2.95
CA PRO A 131 9.27 -14.60 2.84
C PRO A 131 10.16 -15.50 1.97
N GLN A 132 10.34 -16.74 2.40
CA GLN A 132 11.07 -17.75 1.62
C GLN A 132 10.26 -18.28 0.44
N VAL A 133 8.95 -18.02 0.45
CA VAL A 133 8.01 -18.40 -0.59
C VAL A 133 7.67 -17.19 -1.46
N ASP A 134 7.58 -17.42 -2.76
CA ASP A 134 7.15 -16.39 -3.68
C ASP A 134 5.64 -16.16 -3.57
N VAL A 135 5.28 -14.94 -3.14
CA VAL A 135 3.89 -14.50 -2.98
C VAL A 135 3.55 -13.33 -3.92
N CYS A 136 4.54 -12.77 -4.63
CA CYS A 136 4.32 -11.58 -5.47
C CYS A 136 3.35 -11.87 -6.61
N ASP A 137 3.52 -13.01 -7.29
CA ASP A 137 2.63 -13.44 -8.38
C ASP A 137 1.18 -13.66 -7.91
N THR A 138 1.02 -14.03 -6.64
CA THR A 138 -0.33 -14.14 -6.05
C THR A 138 -0.97 -12.77 -5.96
N PHE A 139 -0.23 -11.76 -5.48
CA PHE A 139 -0.73 -10.40 -5.34
C PHE A 139 -0.87 -9.67 -6.68
N GLY A 140 0.01 -9.93 -7.65
CA GLY A 140 -0.07 -9.34 -9.00
C GLY A 140 -1.32 -9.77 -9.77
N LYS A 141 -1.90 -10.93 -9.43
CA LYS A 141 -3.21 -11.37 -9.96
C LYS A 141 -4.40 -10.69 -9.29
N LEU A 142 -4.17 -10.00 -8.17
CA LEU A 142 -5.20 -9.24 -7.48
C LEU A 142 -5.30 -7.87 -8.13
N GLN A 143 -6.51 -7.45 -8.46
CA GLN A 143 -6.76 -6.11 -8.97
C GLN A 143 -7.05 -5.17 -7.79
N ASN A 144 -6.65 -3.90 -7.92
CA ASN A 144 -7.00 -2.80 -7.03
C ASN A 144 -6.39 -2.89 -5.62
N ILE A 145 -5.06 -2.86 -5.53
CA ILE A 145 -4.38 -2.57 -4.27
C ILE A 145 -4.37 -1.05 -4.08
N GLN A 146 -5.02 -0.56 -3.03
CA GLN A 146 -5.07 0.89 -2.79
C GLN A 146 -3.71 1.40 -2.31
N LYS A 147 -3.11 0.72 -1.33
CA LYS A 147 -1.83 1.11 -0.73
C LYS A 147 -0.87 -0.06 -0.66
N LEU A 148 0.32 0.09 -1.24
CA LEU A 148 1.45 -0.82 -1.11
C LEU A 148 2.52 -0.15 -0.25
N ASN A 149 2.89 -0.77 0.86
CA ASN A 149 3.90 -0.25 1.78
C ASN A 149 5.10 -1.18 1.84
N ILE A 150 6.30 -0.67 1.57
CA ILE A 150 7.57 -1.40 1.68
C ILE A 150 8.27 -0.97 2.97
N PHE A 151 8.29 -1.83 3.98
CA PHE A 151 8.87 -1.53 5.29
C PHE A 151 10.37 -1.83 5.38
N LYS A 152 11.03 -1.22 6.37
CA LYS A 152 12.48 -1.34 6.63
C LYS A 152 13.00 -2.78 6.66
N ASN A 153 12.25 -3.69 7.25
CA ASN A 153 12.63 -5.09 7.45
C ASN A 153 12.42 -5.99 6.21
N CYS A 154 11.80 -5.48 5.15
CA CYS A 154 11.65 -6.22 3.90
C CYS A 154 13.01 -6.34 3.19
N SER A 155 13.40 -7.51 2.66
CA SER A 155 14.65 -7.62 1.90
C SER A 155 14.60 -6.79 0.60
N ASN A 156 15.77 -6.36 0.12
CA ASN A 156 15.87 -5.60 -1.13
C ASN A 156 15.40 -6.44 -2.32
N ILE A 157 15.81 -7.71 -2.39
CA ILE A 157 15.42 -8.63 -3.47
C ILE A 157 13.89 -8.77 -3.54
N PHE A 158 13.24 -9.02 -2.40
CA PHE A 158 11.79 -9.16 -2.34
C PHE A 158 11.08 -7.83 -2.65
N ALA A 159 11.59 -6.71 -2.13
CA ALA A 159 11.03 -5.38 -2.41
C ALA A 159 11.12 -5.01 -3.90
N LYS A 160 12.28 -5.21 -4.55
CA LYS A 160 12.47 -4.93 -5.99
C LYS A 160 11.47 -5.71 -6.84
N LYS A 161 11.44 -7.03 -6.65
CA LYS A 161 10.48 -7.91 -7.35
C LYS A 161 9.02 -7.51 -7.09
N SER A 162 8.70 -7.13 -5.85
CA SER A 162 7.35 -6.67 -5.51
C SER A 162 6.99 -5.37 -6.22
N LEU A 163 7.91 -4.41 -6.31
CA LEU A 163 7.66 -3.16 -7.03
C LEU A 163 7.48 -3.40 -8.53
N GLU A 164 8.25 -4.30 -9.13
CA GLU A 164 8.09 -4.65 -10.56
C GLU A 164 6.69 -5.20 -10.86
N ILE A 165 6.18 -6.10 -10.01
CA ILE A 165 4.90 -6.77 -10.25
C ILE A 165 3.72 -5.89 -9.79
N LEU A 166 3.83 -5.28 -8.60
CA LEU A 166 2.68 -4.69 -7.90
C LEU A 166 2.47 -3.21 -8.19
N SER A 167 3.45 -2.50 -8.77
CA SER A 167 3.27 -1.07 -9.08
C SER A 167 2.14 -0.82 -10.07
N THR A 168 1.87 -1.77 -10.97
CA THR A 168 0.82 -1.66 -12.00
C THR A 168 -0.60 -1.84 -11.44
N VAL A 169 -0.74 -2.53 -10.30
CA VAL A 169 -2.02 -2.80 -9.65
C VAL A 169 -2.23 -1.97 -8.38
N SER A 170 -1.25 -1.13 -8.02
CA SER A 170 -1.26 -0.29 -6.82
C SER A 170 -1.60 1.17 -7.12
N SER A 171 -2.46 1.78 -6.32
CA SER A 171 -2.80 3.21 -6.47
C SER A 171 -1.82 4.14 -5.76
N GLU A 172 -1.28 3.69 -4.62
CA GLU A 172 -0.34 4.43 -3.79
C GLU A 172 0.77 3.48 -3.35
N ILE A 173 2.03 3.92 -3.48
CA ILE A 173 3.20 3.17 -3.02
C ILE A 173 3.91 4.01 -1.96
N THR A 174 4.19 3.42 -0.81
CA THR A 174 4.98 4.06 0.25
C THR A 174 6.27 3.29 0.50
N LEU A 175 7.40 3.98 0.38
CA LEU A 175 8.72 3.43 0.63
C LEU A 175 9.24 3.90 2.00
N PHE A 176 9.36 2.97 2.94
CA PHE A 176 10.07 3.13 4.22
C PHE A 176 11.47 2.51 4.19
N LYS A 177 11.95 2.14 3.00
CA LYS A 177 13.34 1.77 2.71
C LYS A 177 13.64 2.06 1.25
N MET A 178 14.91 2.23 0.92
CA MET A 178 15.39 2.25 -0.46
C MET A 178 15.84 0.83 -0.86
N PRO A 179 15.09 0.11 -1.71
CA PRO A 179 15.44 -1.27 -2.08
C PRO A 179 16.43 -1.35 -3.25
N PHE A 180 16.67 -0.25 -3.95
CA PHE A 180 17.55 -0.18 -5.12
C PHE A 180 19.01 0.00 -4.70
N GLU A 181 19.90 -0.71 -5.37
CA GLU A 181 21.34 -0.68 -5.08
C GLU A 181 22.02 0.46 -5.83
N THR A 182 21.55 0.74 -7.04
CA THR A 182 22.08 1.82 -7.88
C THR A 182 21.06 2.90 -8.14
N ARG A 183 21.55 4.06 -8.58
CA ARG A 183 20.69 5.19 -8.89
C ARG A 183 19.89 4.95 -10.17
N GLU A 184 20.48 4.25 -11.13
CA GLU A 184 19.85 3.88 -12.40
C GLU A 184 18.65 2.95 -12.17
N GLU A 185 18.76 1.97 -11.26
CA GLU A 185 17.64 1.11 -10.86
C GLU A 185 16.48 1.96 -10.30
N PHE A 186 16.78 2.90 -9.40
CA PHE A 186 15.77 3.77 -8.81
C PHE A 186 15.10 4.69 -9.85
N GLN A 187 15.89 5.31 -10.72
CA GLN A 187 15.35 6.18 -11.77
C GLN A 187 14.53 5.41 -12.80
N THR A 188 14.89 4.16 -13.08
CA THR A 188 14.07 3.26 -13.90
C THR A 188 12.71 3.02 -13.26
N PHE A 189 12.67 2.79 -11.95
CA PHE A 189 11.42 2.70 -11.20
C PHE A 189 10.62 4.01 -11.24
N LEU A 190 11.26 5.17 -11.06
CA LEU A 190 10.58 6.47 -11.09
C LEU A 190 9.94 6.81 -12.45
N LYS A 191 10.47 6.26 -13.55
CA LYS A 191 9.92 6.43 -14.90
C LYS A 191 8.66 5.60 -15.15
N SER A 192 8.35 4.64 -14.27
CA SER A 192 7.10 3.88 -14.37
C SER A 192 5.86 4.76 -14.12
N ASN A 193 4.69 4.34 -14.62
CA ASN A 193 3.44 5.09 -14.51
C ASN A 193 2.86 5.03 -13.08
N LEU A 194 3.43 5.81 -12.16
CA LEU A 194 3.04 5.82 -10.75
C LEU A 194 1.90 6.83 -10.50
N ASN A 195 0.84 6.40 -9.82
CA ASN A 195 -0.26 7.31 -9.45
C ASN A 195 0.09 8.15 -8.22
N TYR A 196 0.63 7.53 -7.18
CA TYR A 196 1.08 8.23 -5.99
C TYR A 196 2.26 7.49 -5.37
N LEU A 197 3.39 8.19 -5.24
CA LEU A 197 4.58 7.72 -4.55
C LEU A 197 4.82 8.54 -3.28
N ASN A 198 4.87 7.87 -2.13
CA ASN A 198 5.33 8.41 -0.86
C ASN A 198 6.71 7.82 -0.54
N ILE A 199 7.67 8.69 -0.24
CA ILE A 199 9.03 8.29 0.14
C ILE A 199 9.30 8.85 1.53
N ASN A 200 9.66 7.99 2.48
CA ASN A 200 9.97 8.42 3.83
C ASN A 200 11.49 8.47 4.02
N THR A 201 12.12 9.57 3.65
CA THR A 201 13.59 9.67 3.57
C THR A 201 14.29 9.55 4.93
N ASN A 202 13.59 9.83 6.04
CA ASN A 202 14.10 9.58 7.40
C ASN A 202 14.44 8.11 7.65
N THR A 203 13.85 7.20 6.86
CA THR A 203 14.01 5.76 7.05
C THR A 203 15.29 5.21 6.42
N PHE A 204 15.95 5.97 5.54
CA PHE A 204 17.18 5.60 4.86
C PHE A 204 18.11 6.83 4.66
N PRO A 205 18.90 7.21 5.68
CA PRO A 205 19.58 8.50 5.72
C PRO A 205 20.67 8.68 4.67
N ASN A 206 21.18 7.58 4.09
CA ASN A 206 22.28 7.58 3.13
C ASN A 206 21.82 7.88 1.69
N PHE A 207 20.52 7.79 1.41
CA PHE A 207 19.99 8.09 0.08
C PHE A 207 19.37 9.48 0.09
N LYS A 208 19.91 10.36 -0.77
CA LYS A 208 19.39 11.70 -1.01
C LYS A 208 18.65 11.73 -2.35
N PHE A 209 17.38 12.10 -2.31
CA PHE A 209 16.62 12.44 -3.51
C PHE A 209 17.22 13.72 -4.12
N THR A 210 17.49 13.74 -5.43
CA THR A 210 18.09 14.93 -6.09
C THR A 210 17.14 15.55 -7.09
N LEU A 211 17.53 16.71 -7.64
CA LEU A 211 16.81 17.33 -8.75
C LEU A 211 16.64 16.38 -9.95
N GLU A 212 17.66 15.59 -10.30
CA GLU A 212 17.58 14.68 -11.45
C GLU A 212 16.47 13.64 -11.29
N ASP A 213 16.28 13.09 -10.08
CA ASP A 213 15.18 12.17 -9.80
C ASP A 213 13.82 12.82 -9.98
N LEU A 214 13.71 14.07 -9.54
CA LEU A 214 12.49 14.85 -9.65
C LEU A 214 12.16 15.15 -11.11
N LEU A 215 13.17 15.34 -11.95
CA LEU A 215 12.99 15.60 -13.38
C LEU A 215 12.67 14.34 -14.20
N VAL A 216 13.13 13.16 -13.77
CA VAL A 216 12.83 11.89 -14.47
C VAL A 216 11.57 11.19 -13.95
N THR A 217 10.98 11.66 -12.84
CA THR A 217 9.79 11.01 -12.27
C THR A 217 8.58 11.16 -13.19
N ASN A 218 7.91 10.03 -13.43
CA ASN A 218 6.65 9.97 -14.15
C ASN A 218 5.46 9.74 -13.19
N ALA A 219 5.66 10.01 -11.90
CA ALA A 219 4.59 9.96 -10.91
C ALA A 219 3.60 11.11 -11.09
N LEU A 220 2.31 10.85 -10.91
CA LEU A 220 1.27 11.89 -10.84
C LEU A 220 1.38 12.71 -9.55
N LYS A 221 1.63 12.04 -8.43
CA LYS A 221 1.83 12.64 -7.11
C LYS A 221 3.08 12.07 -6.46
N LEU A 222 3.91 12.95 -5.93
CA LEU A 222 5.11 12.60 -5.17
C LEU A 222 5.06 13.28 -3.81
N ASN A 223 5.31 12.52 -2.76
CA ASN A 223 5.47 13.05 -1.41
C ASN A 223 6.81 12.58 -0.82
N LEU A 224 7.64 13.54 -0.43
CA LEU A 224 8.94 13.33 0.19
C LEU A 224 8.85 13.73 1.66
N ASN A 225 8.69 12.73 2.53
CA ASN A 225 8.57 12.91 3.97
C ASN A 225 9.94 12.91 4.63
N ASP A 226 10.26 13.98 5.36
CA ASP A 226 11.61 14.31 5.85
C ASP A 226 12.64 14.52 4.73
N GLY A 227 12.18 15.17 3.65
CA GLY A 227 12.95 15.40 2.44
C GLY A 227 14.19 16.25 2.73
N LYS A 228 15.37 15.71 2.41
CA LYS A 228 16.66 16.42 2.48
C LYS A 228 17.03 17.13 1.17
N LEU A 229 16.04 17.44 0.33
CA LEU A 229 16.27 18.23 -0.87
C LEU A 229 16.75 19.61 -0.45
N ASN A 230 17.82 20.11 -1.07
CA ASN A 230 18.24 21.48 -0.78
C ASN A 230 17.26 22.46 -1.47
N LEU A 231 17.09 23.65 -0.89
CA LEU A 231 16.13 24.65 -1.41
C LEU A 231 16.47 25.12 -2.83
N GLU A 232 17.75 25.06 -3.22
CA GLU A 232 18.23 25.42 -4.54
C GLU A 232 17.76 24.43 -5.62
N GLU A 233 17.85 23.12 -5.35
CA GLU A 233 17.33 22.04 -6.20
C GLU A 233 15.82 22.17 -6.37
N ILE A 234 15.09 22.50 -5.31
CA ILE A 234 13.63 22.72 -5.37
C ILE A 234 13.31 23.97 -6.21
N ASN A 235 14.03 25.07 -6.01
CA ASN A 235 13.86 26.28 -6.81
C ASN A 235 14.17 26.02 -8.29
N GLN A 236 15.26 25.30 -8.58
CA GLN A 236 15.65 24.92 -9.93
C GLN A 236 14.59 24.04 -10.60
N PHE A 237 13.95 23.12 -9.86
CA PHE A 237 12.80 22.39 -10.36
C PHE A 237 11.65 23.32 -10.77
N PHE A 238 11.30 24.30 -9.94
CA PHE A 238 10.24 25.26 -10.27
C PHE A 238 10.59 26.11 -11.50
N GLN A 239 11.84 26.55 -11.64
CA GLN A 239 12.31 27.25 -12.83
C GLN A 239 12.20 26.36 -14.08
N ASN A 240 12.71 25.13 -14.02
CA ASN A 240 12.62 24.16 -15.13
C ASN A 240 11.17 23.86 -15.52
N TRP A 241 10.27 23.77 -14.53
CA TRP A 241 8.84 23.61 -14.77
C TRP A 241 8.26 24.86 -15.45
N MET A 242 8.56 26.07 -14.99
CA MET A 242 8.10 27.33 -15.59
C MET A 242 8.58 27.50 -17.04
N GLU A 243 9.79 27.07 -17.35
CA GLU A 243 10.37 27.12 -18.70
C GLU A 243 9.91 25.99 -19.61
N ASN A 244 9.02 25.10 -19.14
CA ASN A 244 8.56 23.92 -19.87
C ASN A 244 9.71 22.98 -20.30
N LYS A 245 10.78 22.92 -19.49
CA LYS A 245 11.92 22.01 -19.67
C LYS A 245 11.75 20.68 -18.92
N SER A 246 10.73 20.57 -18.08
CA SER A 246 10.37 19.35 -17.37
C SER A 246 9.21 18.65 -18.09
N ASP A 247 9.47 17.46 -18.61
CA ASP A 247 8.46 16.59 -19.22
C ASP A 247 7.82 15.63 -18.19
N THR A 248 7.72 16.10 -16.94
CA THR A 248 7.17 15.29 -15.85
C THR A 248 5.64 15.30 -15.90
N ARG A 249 5.03 14.15 -15.60
CA ARG A 249 3.58 14.03 -15.35
C ARG A 249 3.20 14.55 -13.95
N LEU A 250 4.16 15.07 -13.19
CA LEU A 250 4.02 15.41 -11.79
C LEU A 250 3.05 16.59 -11.59
N GLY A 251 1.83 16.27 -11.19
CA GLY A 251 0.78 17.23 -10.89
C GLY A 251 0.82 17.73 -9.46
N HIS A 252 1.35 16.93 -8.53
CA HIS A 252 1.46 17.29 -7.13
C HIS A 252 2.78 16.83 -6.52
N LEU A 253 3.53 17.76 -5.95
CA LEU A 253 4.74 17.50 -5.17
C LEU A 253 4.51 18.02 -3.76
N GLU A 254 4.73 17.17 -2.76
CA GLU A 254 4.76 17.57 -1.36
C GLU A 254 6.12 17.21 -0.78
N ILE A 255 6.73 18.17 -0.09
CA ILE A 255 8.01 18.00 0.60
C ILE A 255 7.78 18.42 2.05
N CYS A 256 8.03 17.51 2.97
CA CYS A 256 7.99 17.79 4.39
C CYS A 256 9.41 17.76 4.95
N THR A 257 9.85 18.79 5.67
CA THR A 257 11.19 18.87 6.27
C THR A 257 11.12 19.43 7.69
N PHE A 258 12.06 19.03 8.56
CA PHE A 258 12.26 19.65 9.87
C PHE A 258 13.13 20.92 9.80
N GLU A 259 13.73 21.19 8.65
CA GLU A 259 14.54 22.38 8.44
C GLU A 259 13.64 23.62 8.31
N LYS A 260 14.15 24.76 8.77
CA LYS A 260 13.49 26.05 8.55
C LYS A 260 13.65 26.42 7.08
N VAL A 261 12.53 26.60 6.39
CA VAL A 261 12.52 27.01 4.98
C VAL A 261 12.45 28.52 4.88
N ASP A 262 13.42 29.13 4.20
CA ASP A 262 13.30 30.52 3.77
C ASP A 262 12.50 30.58 2.46
N GLU A 263 11.21 30.92 2.60
CA GLU A 263 10.27 31.06 1.47
C GLU A 263 10.77 32.05 0.42
N LYS A 264 11.43 33.14 0.82
CA LYS A 264 11.92 34.16 -0.13
C LYS A 264 13.08 33.64 -0.96
N ASN A 265 13.98 32.88 -0.34
CA ASN A 265 15.10 32.26 -1.04
C ASN A 265 14.59 31.20 -2.02
N LEU A 266 13.69 30.32 -1.57
CA LEU A 266 13.13 29.26 -2.43
C LEU A 266 12.27 29.80 -3.59
N LEU A 267 11.66 30.98 -3.45
CA LEU A 267 10.87 31.62 -4.52
C LEU A 267 11.68 32.61 -5.38
N LYS A 268 12.98 32.76 -5.11
CA LYS A 268 13.85 33.70 -5.82
C LYS A 268 13.83 33.41 -7.33
N GLY A 269 13.67 34.45 -8.14
CA GLY A 269 13.63 34.35 -9.61
C GLY A 269 12.28 33.94 -10.22
N LEU A 270 11.33 33.40 -9.43
CA LEU A 270 10.05 32.89 -9.97
C LEU A 270 9.01 33.98 -10.26
N LYS A 271 9.20 35.20 -9.74
CA LYS A 271 8.24 36.34 -9.81
C LYS A 271 6.78 35.90 -9.50
N PRO A 272 6.52 35.22 -8.37
CA PRO A 272 5.20 34.67 -8.08
C PRO A 272 4.16 35.76 -7.77
N VAL A 273 2.90 35.49 -8.09
CA VAL A 273 1.77 36.33 -7.64
C VAL A 273 1.32 35.84 -6.27
N SER A 274 1.42 36.70 -5.25
CA SER A 274 0.99 36.39 -3.89
C SER A 274 -0.51 36.65 -3.70
N PHE A 275 -1.16 35.81 -2.89
CA PHE A 275 -2.57 36.01 -2.54
C PHE A 275 -2.71 36.88 -1.28
N PRO A 276 -3.42 38.04 -1.33
CA PRO A 276 -3.49 38.98 -0.20
C PRO A 276 -4.10 38.37 1.07
N ARG A 277 -5.08 37.45 0.90
CA ARG A 277 -5.77 36.79 2.01
C ARG A 277 -5.01 35.57 2.57
N ASN A 278 -4.01 35.04 1.86
CA ASN A 278 -3.34 33.81 2.25
C ASN A 278 -1.82 33.98 2.11
N ARG A 279 -1.17 34.38 3.20
CA ARG A 279 0.22 34.89 3.23
C ARG A 279 1.31 33.88 2.84
N LYS A 280 0.95 32.61 2.59
CA LYS A 280 1.86 31.51 2.22
C LYS A 280 1.42 30.76 0.96
N ARG A 281 0.73 31.45 0.04
CA ARG A 281 0.28 30.90 -1.25
C ARG A 281 0.79 31.77 -2.40
N TYR A 282 1.44 31.12 -3.36
CA TYR A 282 2.16 31.75 -4.46
C TYR A 282 1.81 31.04 -5.77
N ASP A 283 1.26 31.77 -6.73
CA ASP A 283 0.97 31.21 -8.05
C ASP A 283 2.12 31.54 -9.02
N ILE A 284 2.53 30.54 -9.78
CA ILE A 284 3.53 30.65 -10.86
C ILE A 284 2.91 30.21 -12.18
N ARG A 285 3.48 30.69 -13.29
CA ARG A 285 2.98 30.44 -14.64
C ARG A 285 4.08 29.82 -15.50
N ARG A 286 3.72 28.76 -16.23
CA ARG A 286 4.56 28.11 -17.22
C ARG A 286 4.50 28.81 -18.57
N ALA A 287 5.54 28.66 -19.39
CA ALA A 287 5.68 29.27 -20.71
C ALA A 287 4.50 28.98 -21.66
N ASP A 288 3.89 27.79 -21.53
CA ASP A 288 2.71 27.37 -22.31
C ASP A 288 1.37 27.89 -21.75
N GLY A 289 1.41 28.67 -20.67
CA GLY A 289 0.25 29.27 -20.04
C GLY A 289 -0.34 28.47 -18.87
N LYS A 290 0.13 27.24 -18.60
CA LYS A 290 -0.31 26.48 -17.41
C LYS A 290 0.08 27.21 -16.13
N LYS A 291 -0.66 26.95 -15.06
CA LYS A 291 -0.45 27.57 -13.74
C LYS A 291 -0.16 26.50 -12.71
N ALA A 292 0.60 26.87 -11.69
CA ALA A 292 0.78 26.07 -10.51
C ALA A 292 0.72 26.94 -9.26
N THR A 293 0.33 26.32 -8.15
CA THR A 293 0.32 26.95 -6.84
C THR A 293 1.39 26.31 -5.98
N ILE A 294 2.23 27.13 -5.36
CA ILE A 294 3.16 26.76 -4.30
C ILE A 294 2.58 27.24 -2.97
N THR A 295 2.48 26.35 -1.99
CA THR A 295 2.07 26.70 -0.63
C THR A 295 3.06 26.24 0.42
N PHE A 296 3.15 27.02 1.49
CA PHE A 296 3.93 26.67 2.67
C PHE A 296 3.02 26.51 3.88
N ARG A 297 3.25 25.47 4.67
CA ARG A 297 2.50 25.22 5.90
C ARG A 297 3.45 24.71 6.98
N ASP A 298 3.32 25.28 8.17
CA ASP A 298 4.06 24.82 9.35
C ASP A 298 3.13 24.00 10.24
N VAL A 299 3.48 22.74 10.53
CA VAL A 299 2.70 21.87 11.41
C VAL A 299 3.66 21.02 12.25
N TRP A 300 3.47 20.95 13.57
CA TRP A 300 4.26 20.09 14.48
C TRP A 300 5.79 20.24 14.31
N LYS A 301 6.30 21.47 14.14
CA LYS A 301 7.72 21.79 13.88
C LYS A 301 8.27 21.33 12.51
N MET A 302 7.41 20.85 11.62
CA MET A 302 7.74 20.54 10.24
C MET A 302 7.23 21.63 9.30
N THR A 303 8.01 21.92 8.28
CA THR A 303 7.62 22.77 7.16
C THR A 303 7.21 21.91 5.99
N PHE A 304 6.01 22.14 5.46
CA PHE A 304 5.49 21.51 4.25
C PHE A 304 5.56 22.51 3.10
N ILE A 305 6.17 22.09 2.00
CA ILE A 305 6.19 22.77 0.71
C ILE A 305 5.33 21.93 -0.22
N SER A 306 4.22 22.50 -0.69
CA SER A 306 3.35 21.81 -1.65
C SER A 306 3.36 22.57 -2.96
N PHE A 307 3.57 21.86 -4.05
CA PHE A 307 3.44 22.34 -5.42
C PHE A 307 2.29 21.59 -6.10
N TYR A 308 1.38 22.33 -6.71
CA TYR A 308 0.22 21.79 -7.41
C TYR A 308 0.08 22.43 -8.79
N ALA A 309 0.33 21.66 -9.84
CA ALA A 309 0.07 22.08 -11.22
C ALA A 309 -1.43 21.95 -11.53
N TRP A 310 -2.01 23.01 -12.06
CA TRP A 310 -3.43 23.03 -12.40
C TRP A 310 -3.69 22.15 -13.63
N PRO A 311 -4.84 21.44 -13.67
CA PRO A 311 -5.19 20.53 -14.76
C PRO A 311 -5.28 21.23 -16.12
#